data_AF-A0A5K1EDV7-F1
#
_entry.id   AF-A0A5K1EDV7-F1
#
_cell.length_a   1.000
_cell.length_b   1.000
_cell.length_c   1.000
_cell.angle_alpha   90.00
_cell.angle_beta   90.00
_cell.angle_gamma   90.00
#
_symmetry.space_group_name_H-M   'P 1'
#
loop_
_entity.id
_entity.type
_entity.pdbx_description
1 polymer ?
#
loop_
_entity_poly.entity_id
_entity_poly.type
_entity_poly.pdbx_seq_one_letter_code
_entity_poly.pdbx_strand_id
1 'polypeptide(L)' 'AFGVHGEIEEGAVIIDKATGKSRGYGFITYRDMESAQRALREPSKLID' A
#
# COMPACT_ATOMS: atom_id res chain seq x y z
N ALA A 1 -6.19 -1.54 6.57
CA ALA A 1 -6.60 -0.98 5.27
C ALA A 1 -6.30 -1.92 4.10
N PHE A 2 -5.08 -2.45 3.93
CA PHE A 2 -4.69 -3.13 2.68
C PHE A 2 -4.89 -4.66 2.66
N GLY A 3 -4.87 -5.34 3.81
CA GLY A 3 -5.00 -6.80 3.88
C GLY A 3 -6.39 -7.35 3.54
N VAL A 4 -7.40 -6.48 3.45
CA VAL A 4 -8.78 -6.88 3.09
C VAL A 4 -8.92 -7.29 1.62
N HIS A 5 -7.97 -6.88 0.77
CA HIS A 5 -7.98 -7.20 -0.66
C HIS A 5 -7.25 -8.52 -0.98
N GLY A 6 -6.49 -9.04 -0.02
CA GLY A 6 -5.77 -10.30 -0.12
C GLY A 6 -4.44 -10.28 0.61
N GLU A 7 -3.67 -11.34 0.42
CA GLU A 7 -2.44 -11.56 1.17
C GLU A 7 -1.32 -10.65 0.66
N ILE A 8 -0.75 -9.86 1.58
CA ILE A 8 0.34 -8.95 1.30
C ILE A 8 1.66 -9.69 1.46
N GLU A 9 2.54 -9.53 0.48
CA GLU A 9 3.91 -10.01 0.53
C GLU A 9 4.83 -8.94 1.13
N GLU A 10 4.69 -7.69 0.68
CA GLU A 10 5.51 -6.57 1.14
C GLU A 10 4.72 -5.25 1.14
N GLY A 11 5.07 -4.34 2.06
CA GLY A 11 4.55 -2.98 2.08
C GLY A 11 5.65 -1.98 2.45
N ALA A 12 5.77 -0.90 1.67
CA ALA A 12 6.78 0.13 1.87
C ALA A 12 6.16 1.53 1.81
N VAL A 13 6.30 2.31 2.88
CA VAL A 13 5.94 3.74 2.89
C VAL A 13 7.14 4.55 2.45
N ILE A 14 6.96 5.46 1.50
CA ILE A 14 8.06 6.31 1.07
C ILE A 14 8.21 7.46 2.05
N ILE A 15 9.34 7.46 2.76
CA ILE A 15 9.72 8.51 3.69
C ILE A 15 10.78 9.42 3.08
N ASP A 16 10.69 10.69 3.38
CA ASP A 16 11.75 11.64 3.13
C ASP A 16 12.91 11.38 4.10
N LYS A 17 14.06 10.97 3.58
CA LYS A 17 15.21 10.55 4.40
C LYS A 17 15.83 11.69 5.21
N ALA A 18 15.64 12.95 4.79
CA ALA A 18 16.19 14.10 5.51
C ALA A 18 15.32 14.51 6.69
N THR A 19 13.99 14.42 6.54
CA THR A 19 13.02 14.88 7.55
C THR A 19 12.38 13.74 8.35
N GLY A 20 12.51 12.49 7.90
CA GLY A 20 11.84 11.32 8.48
C GLY A 20 10.32 11.28 8.24
N LYS A 21 9.76 12.26 7.52
CA LYS A 21 8.31 12.34 7.28
C LYS A 21 7.89 11.48 6.08
N SER A 22 6.70 10.89 6.17
CA SER A 22 6.07 10.22 5.02
C SER A 22 5.83 11.22 3.89
N ARG A 23 6.05 10.77 2.65
CA ARG A 23 5.70 11.53 1.44
C ARG A 23 4.22 11.43 1.08
N GLY A 24 3.41 10.76 1.89
CA GLY A 24 1.98 10.60 1.66
C GLY A 24 1.62 9.51 0.65
N TYR A 25 2.57 8.64 0.29
CA TYR A 25 2.31 7.48 -0.54
C TYR A 25 3.22 6.31 -0.16
N GLY A 26 2.80 5.11 -0.55
CA GLY A 26 3.54 3.87 -0.34
C GLY A 26 3.18 2.85 -1.42
N PHE A 27 3.95 1.77 -1.46
CA PHE A 27 3.77 0.65 -2.36
C PHE A 27 3.37 -0.59 -1.56
N ILE A 28 2.42 -1.36 -2.07
CA ILE A 28 2.00 -2.64 -1.52
C ILE A 28 2.17 -3.70 -2.62
N THR A 29 2.90 -4.76 -2.30
CA THR A 29 3.05 -5.95 -3.12
C THR A 29 2.13 -7.03 -2.56
N TYR A 30 1.16 -7.47 -3.34
CA TYR A 30 0.32 -8.61 -3.02
C TYR A 30 0.92 -9.89 -3.60
N ARG A 31 0.66 -11.04 -2.96
CA ARG A 31 1.07 -12.35 -3.52
C ARG A 31 0.34 -12.66 -4.82
N ASP A 32 -0.94 -12.31 -4.90
CA ASP A 32 -1.80 -12.62 -6.02
C ASP A 32 -2.18 -11.38 -6.84
N MET A 33 -2.19 -11.53 -8.16
CA MET A 33 -2.62 -10.48 -9.08
C MET A 33 -4.08 -10.07 -8.85
N GLU A 34 -4.97 -11.01 -8.50
CA GLU A 34 -6.37 -10.69 -8.18
C GLU A 34 -6.48 -9.75 -6.98
N SER A 35 -5.62 -9.92 -5.97
CA SER A 35 -5.62 -9.07 -4.79
C SER A 35 -5.22 -7.64 -5.13
N ALA A 36 -4.23 -7.47 -5.99
CA ALA A 36 -3.86 -6.16 -6.54
C ALA A 36 -5.02 -5.54 -7.33
N GLN A 37 -5.72 -6.31 -8.18
CA GLN A 37 -6.87 -5.80 -8.93
C GLN A 37 -8.04 -5.39 -8.02
N ARG A 38 -8.34 -6.19 -6.98
CA ARG A 38 -9.37 -5.85 -5.99
C ARG A 38 -9.00 -4.57 -5.24
N ALA A 39 -7.73 -4.43 -4.85
CA ALA A 39 -7.24 -3.21 -4.24
C ALA A 39 -7.41 -2.01 -5.18
N LEU A 40 -7.08 -2.11 -6.47
CA LEU A 40 -7.23 -1.01 -7.43
C LEU A 40 -8.68 -0.51 -7.62
N ARG A 41 -9.68 -1.35 -7.35
CA ARG A 41 -11.10 -0.95 -7.42
C ARG A 41 -11.52 0.01 -6.31
N GLU A 42 -10.73 0.13 -5.24
CA GLU A 42 -11.01 1.02 -4.13
C GLU A 42 -10.06 2.24 -4.16
N PRO A 43 -10.51 3.41 -4.65
CA PRO A 43 -9.62 4.54 -4.95
C PRO A 43 -9.11 5.27 -3.71
N SER A 44 -9.81 5.21 -2.57
CA SER A 44 -9.41 5.86 -1.33
C SER A 44 -8.91 4.85 -0.31
N LYS A 45 -7.59 4.79 -0.11
CA LYS A 45 -6.98 4.01 0.96
C LYS A 45 -6.20 4.96 1.86
N LEU A 46 -6.63 5.08 3.11
CA LEU A 46 -5.92 5.86 4.10
C LEU A 46 -4.70 5.06 4.58
N ILE A 47 -3.54 5.71 4.51
CA ILE A 47 -2.30 5.30 5.17
C ILE A 47 -2.23 6.21 6.41
N ASP A 48 -2.58 5.67 7.57
CA ASP A 48 -2.38 6.32 8.89
C ASP A 48 -1.07 5.79 9.49
#